data_AF-A0A960JN89-F1
#
_entry.id   AF-A0A960JN89-F1
#
_cell.length_a   1.000
_cell.length_b   1.000
_cell.length_c   1.000
_cell.angle_alpha   90.00
_cell.angle_beta   90.00
_cell.angle_gamma   90.00
#
_symmetry.space_group_name_H-M   'P 1'
#
loop_
_entity.id
_entity.type
_entity.pdbx_description
1 polymer ?
#
loop_
_entity_poly.entity_id
_entity_poly.type
_entity_poly.pdbx_seq_one_letter_code
_entity_poly.pdbx_strand_id
1 'polypeptide(L)' 'MTDTAPRPRGRPGTSADTRDRLVAAAVEVFLERGYADTRVQDITEAAGFTTGALYAHFNS' A
#
# COMPACT_ATOMS: atom_id res chain seq x y z
N MET A 1 -23.93 5.82 -29.37
CA MET A 1 -22.56 6.17 -28.95
C MET A 1 -22.69 7.29 -27.93
N THR A 2 -22.79 7.03 -26.63
CA THR A 2 -21.71 6.51 -25.78
C THR A 2 -22.28 5.85 -24.52
N ASP A 3 -22.08 4.53 -24.39
CA ASP A 3 -22.26 3.82 -23.12
C ASP A 3 -20.96 3.96 -22.32
N THR A 4 -20.98 4.81 -21.30
CA THR A 4 -19.89 4.86 -20.31
C THR A 4 -20.26 3.91 -19.18
N ALA A 5 -20.03 2.61 -19.39
CA ALA A 5 -20.13 1.64 -18.32
C ALA A 5 -19.11 2.01 -17.21
N PRO A 6 -19.53 2.22 -15.95
CA PRO A 6 -18.59 2.44 -14.87
C PRO A 6 -17.78 1.16 -14.67
N ARG A 7 -16.44 1.24 -14.84
CA ARG A 7 -15.54 0.14 -14.48
C ARG A 7 -15.87 -0.30 -13.06
N PRO A 8 -16.04 -1.61 -12.81
CA PRO A 8 -16.19 -2.09 -11.45
C PRO A 8 -14.95 -1.63 -10.69
N ARG A 9 -15.12 -0.68 -9.77
CA ARG A 9 -14.09 -0.34 -8.79
C ARG A 9 -13.96 -1.62 -7.98
N GLY A 10 -13.03 -2.48 -8.40
CA GLY A 10 -12.75 -3.74 -7.76
C GLY A 10 -12.70 -3.47 -6.27
N ARG A 11 -13.48 -4.24 -5.52
CA ARG A 11 -13.57 -4.19 -4.07
C ARG A 11 -12.21 -3.76 -3.53
N PRO A 12 -12.09 -2.64 -2.78
CA PRO A 12 -10.80 -2.26 -2.23
C PRO A 12 -10.25 -3.52 -1.56
N GLY A 13 -9.05 -3.93 -1.98
CA GLY A 13 -8.43 -5.17 -1.53
C GLY A 13 -8.64 -5.29 -0.03
N THR A 14 -8.99 -6.48 0.43
CA THR A 14 -9.29 -6.71 1.84
C THR A 14 -8.12 -6.15 2.67
N SER A 15 -8.32 -5.72 3.91
CA SER A 15 -7.20 -5.21 4.75
C SER A 15 -5.98 -6.14 4.77
N ALA A 16 -6.20 -7.45 4.58
CA ALA A 16 -5.16 -8.45 4.33
C ALA A 16 -4.30 -8.18 3.08
N ASP A 17 -4.92 -7.90 1.92
CA ASP A 17 -4.22 -7.59 0.66
C ASP A 17 -3.38 -6.31 0.80
N THR A 18 -3.88 -5.30 1.52
CA THR A 18 -3.14 -4.07 1.81
C THR A 18 -1.92 -4.35 2.69
N ARG A 19 -2.10 -5.14 3.75
CA ARG A 19 -1.01 -5.54 4.65
C ARG A 19 0.08 -6.31 3.89
N ASP A 20 -0.30 -7.26 3.05
CA ASP A 20 0.66 -8.07 2.29
C ASP A 20 1.48 -7.21 1.32
N ARG A 21 0.84 -6.24 0.65
CA ARG A 21 1.56 -5.27 -0.21
C ARG A 21 2.54 -4.41 0.57
N LEU A 22 2.15 -3.93 1.75
CA LEU A 22 3.02 -3.13 2.60
C LEU A 22 4.21 -3.93 3.13
N VAL A 23 4.00 -5.20 3.49
CA VAL A 23 5.08 -6.10 3.92
C VAL A 23 6.04 -6.38 2.77
N ALA A 24 5.52 -6.69 1.57
CA ALA A 24 6.35 -6.89 0.39
C ALA A 24 7.19 -5.65 0.05
N ALA A 25 6.57 -4.47 0.04
CA ALA A 25 7.28 -3.21 -0.17
C ALA A 25 8.32 -2.92 0.92
N ALA A 26 8.03 -3.24 2.18
CA ALA A 26 8.98 -3.08 3.26
C ALA A 26 10.25 -3.92 3.04
N VAL A 27 10.10 -5.17 2.58
CA VAL A 27 11.23 -6.04 2.27
C VAL A 27 12.11 -5.43 1.17
N GLU A 28 11.51 -4.97 0.07
CA GLU A 28 12.25 -4.32 -1.03
C GLU A 28 13.03 -3.09 -0.53
N VAL A 29 12.37 -2.19 0.20
CA VAL A 29 13.01 -0.96 0.69
C VAL A 29 14.12 -1.27 1.70
N PHE A 30 13.93 -2.26 2.57
CA PHE A 30 14.98 -2.70 3.48
C PHE A 30 16.18 -3.30 2.76
N LEU A 31 15.99 -4.01 1.65
CA LEU A 31 17.09 -4.54 0.84
C LEU A 31 17.87 -3.43 0.12
N GLU A 32 17.19 -2.38 -0.33
CA GLU A 32 17.82 -1.27 -1.04
C GLU A 32 18.60 -0.32 -0.12
N ARG A 33 18.05 -0.01 1.06
CA ARG A 33 18.54 1.08 1.92
C ARG A 33 19.05 0.62 3.28
N GLY A 34 18.74 -0.62 3.66
CA GLY A 34 18.96 -1.11 5.01
C GLY A 34 17.86 -0.70 5.98
N TYR A 35 17.74 -1.47 7.07
CA TYR A 35 16.65 -1.31 8.05
C TYR A 35 16.67 0.04 8.78
N ALA A 36 17.86 0.53 9.16
CA ALA A 36 18.00 1.73 9.99
C ALA A 36 17.65 3.03 9.24
N ASP A 37 17.89 3.07 7.93
CA ASP A 37 17.63 4.26 7.10
C ASP A 37 16.24 4.26 6.46
N THR A 38 15.45 3.20 6.65
CA THR A 38 14.11 3.08 6.07
C THR A 38 13.06 3.73 6.94
N ARG A 39 12.24 4.61 6.35
CA ARG A 39 11.09 5.24 7.03
C ARG A 39 9.78 4.59 6.58
N VAL A 40 8.76 4.70 7.44
CA VAL A 40 7.40 4.24 7.11
C VAL A 40 6.88 4.88 5.82
N GLN A 41 7.24 6.15 5.58
CA GLN A 41 6.85 6.86 4.37
C GLN A 41 7.41 6.20 3.10
N ASP A 42 8.68 5.77 3.13
CA ASP A 42 9.33 5.10 1.99
C ASP A 42 8.59 3.80 1.63
N ILE A 43 8.18 3.03 2.65
CA ILE A 43 7.42 1.79 2.50
C ILE A 43 6.04 2.07 1.92
N THR A 44 5.34 3.10 2.42
CA THR A 44 4.01 3.44 1.92
C THR A 44 4.06 3.95 0.49
N GLU A 45 5.04 4.76 0.13
CA GLU A 45 5.25 5.25 -1.24
C GLU A 45 5.57 4.08 -2.19
N ALA A 46 6.46 3.17 -1.79
CA ALA A 46 6.79 1.97 -2.56
C ALA A 46 5.57 1.04 -2.75
N ALA A 47 4.70 0.94 -1.76
CA ALA A 47 3.46 0.15 -1.83
C ALA A 47 2.30 0.86 -2.55
N GLY A 48 2.46 2.14 -2.95
CA GLY A 48 1.41 2.93 -3.58
C GLY A 48 0.30 3.40 -2.64
N PHE A 49 0.61 3.51 -1.34
CA PHE A 49 -0.30 3.97 -0.30
C PHE A 49 0.15 5.31 0.30
N THR A 50 -0.77 5.99 0.96
CA THR A 50 -0.42 7.13 1.81
C THR A 50 -0.19 6.67 3.24
N THR A 51 0.65 7.40 3.99
CA THR A 51 0.88 7.14 5.41
C THR A 51 -0.41 7.18 6.23
N GLY A 52 -1.36 8.07 5.87
CA GLY A 52 -2.66 8.13 6.52
C GLY A 52 -3.52 6.88 6.30
N ALA A 53 -3.50 6.32 5.09
CA ALA A 53 -4.19 5.07 4.79
C ALA A 53 -3.60 3.90 5.59
N LEU A 54 -2.27 3.86 5.74
CA LEU A 54 -1.60 2.86 6.58
C LEU A 54 -2.14 2.92 8.03
N TYR A 55 -2.13 4.10 8.67
CA TYR A 55 -2.65 4.22 10.04
C TYR A 55 -4.12 3.82 10.17
N ALA A 56 -4.96 4.11 9.17
CA ALA A 56 -6.36 3.68 9.16
C ALA A 56 -6.52 2.15 9.08
N HIS A 57 -5.59 1.44 8.44
CA HIS A 57 -5.61 -0.02 8.29
C HIS A 57 -5.00 -0.78 9.48
N PHE A 58 -4.05 -0.19 10.22
CA PHE A 58 -3.41 -0.84 11.37
C PHE A 58 -3.96 -0.41 12.74
N ASN A 59 -4.81 0.62 12.82
CA ASN A 59 -5.42 1.09 14.07
C ASN A 59 -6.76 0.39 14.40
N SER A 60 -6.82 -0.94 14.24
CA SER A 60 -7.94 -1.78 14.72
C SER A 60 -7.45 -2.82 15.71
#